data_AF-A0A918NYH4-F1
#
_entry.id   AF-A0A918NYH4-F1
#
_cell.length_a   1.000
_cell.length_b   1.000
_cell.length_c   1.000
_cell.angle_alpha   90.00
_cell.angle_beta   90.00
_cell.angle_gamma   90.00
#
_symmetry.space_group_name_H-M   'P 1'
#
loop_
_entity.id
_entity.type
_entity.pdbx_description
1 polymer ?
#
loop_
_entity_poly.entity_id
_entity_poly.type
_entity_poly.pdbx_seq_one_letter_code
_entity_poly.pdbx_strand_id
1 'polypeptide(L)' 'MRTLTVTGLHPDLPHVIQAAKTVRHRVNTRTGKITRKTVHGITDLPSTAASPQLIAQLARSQWGIEAVHHVRDTTHAPR' A
#
# COMPACT_ATOMS: atom_id res chain seq x y z
N MET A 1 -6.97 -3.51 -7.19
CA MET A 1 -6.41 -3.48 -5.81
C MET A 1 -7.54 -3.86 -4.89
N ARG A 2 -7.29 -4.75 -3.94
CA ARG A 2 -8.27 -5.15 -2.92
C ARG A 2 -7.65 -4.88 -1.56
N THR A 3 -8.41 -4.26 -0.67
CA THR A 3 -7.98 -3.94 0.69
C THR A 3 -8.97 -4.53 1.66
N LEU A 4 -8.44 -5.27 2.63
CA LEU A 4 -9.18 -5.80 3.76
C LEU A 4 -8.62 -5.15 5.02
N THR A 5 -9.48 -4.81 5.96
CA THR A 5 -9.06 -4.19 7.21
C THR A 5 -9.61 -4.97 8.39
N VAL A 6 -8.79 -5.17 9.41
CA VAL A 6 -9.15 -5.79 10.68
C VAL A 6 -9.02 -4.73 11.77
N THR A 7 -10.03 -4.64 12.64
CA THR A 7 -10.13 -3.72 13.78
C THR A 7 -9.91 -4.45 15.10
N GLY A 8 -9.46 -3.74 16.14
CA GLY A 8 -9.25 -4.33 17.47
C GLY A 8 -7.99 -5.18 17.50
N LEU A 9 -6.83 -4.52 17.52
CA LEU A 9 -5.53 -5.15 17.35
C LEU A 9 -4.88 -5.54 18.68
N HIS A 10 -3.80 -6.31 18.57
CA HIS A 10 -3.07 -6.91 19.69
C HIS A 10 -2.70 -5.88 20.78
N PRO A 11 -2.72 -6.24 22.09
CA PRO A 11 -2.40 -5.34 23.20
C PRO A 11 -1.04 -4.63 23.08
N ASP A 12 -0.06 -5.25 22.40
CA ASP A 12 1.28 -4.68 22.19
C ASP A 12 1.28 -3.49 21.20
N LEU A 13 0.15 -3.20 20.56
CA LEU A 13 -0.02 -2.09 19.62
C LEU A 13 -1.17 -1.17 20.09
N PRO A 14 -1.05 -0.54 21.27
CA PRO A 14 -2.17 0.11 21.96
C PRO A 14 -2.76 1.30 21.19
N HIS A 15 -1.99 1.89 20.26
CA HIS A 15 -2.43 3.02 19.45
C HIS A 15 -2.95 2.62 18.07
N VAL A 16 -2.82 1.35 17.68
CA VAL A 16 -3.26 0.91 16.37
C VAL A 16 -4.72 0.48 16.45
N ILE A 17 -5.56 1.15 15.66
CA ILE A 17 -7.00 0.88 15.61
C ILE A 17 -7.33 -0.07 14.46
N GLN A 18 -6.59 0.02 13.35
CA GLN A 18 -6.83 -0.76 12.14
C GLN A 18 -5.53 -1.31 11.53
N ALA A 19 -5.59 -2.57 11.10
CA ALA A 19 -4.56 -3.17 10.26
C ALA A 19 -5.15 -3.50 8.89
N ALA A 20 -4.50 -3.02 7.83
CA ALA A 20 -4.93 -3.19 6.46
C ALA A 20 -4.00 -4.13 5.70
N LYS A 21 -4.59 -5.08 4.99
CA LYS A 21 -3.91 -5.92 4.00
C LYS A 21 -4.37 -5.52 2.61
N THR A 22 -3.43 -5.00 1.83
CA THR A 22 -3.64 -4.60 0.45
C THR A 22 -3.04 -5.63 -0.48
N VAL A 23 -3.85 -6.21 -1.35
CA VAL A 23 -3.40 -7.08 -2.44
C VAL A 23 -3.55 -6.35 -3.77
N ARG A 24 -2.48 -6.31 -4.55
CA ARG A 24 -2.49 -5.78 -5.93
C ARG A 24 -1.92 -6.79 -6.91
N HIS A 25 -2.48 -6.74 -8.11
CA HIS A 25 -1.96 -7.42 -9.28
C HIS A 25 -1.44 -6.34 -10.23
N ARG A 26 -0.23 -6.52 -10.74
CA ARG A 26 0.36 -5.68 -11.79
C ARG A 26 0.57 -6.54 -13.01
N VAL A 27 0.01 -6.10 -14.13
CA VAL A 27 0.30 -6.65 -15.45
C VAL A 27 1.46 -5.86 -16.03
N ASN A 28 2.51 -6.55 -16.45
CA ASN A 28 3.52 -5.95 -17.31
C ASN A 28 2.94 -5.89 -18.73
N THR A 29 2.68 -4.70 -19.24
CA THR A 29 2.05 -4.50 -20.56
C THR A 29 2.93 -4.97 -21.73
N ARG A 30 4.26 -5.02 -21.54
CA ARG A 30 5.22 -5.48 -22.56
C ARG A 30 5.33 -7.00 -22.60
N THR A 31 5.28 -7.69 -21.46
CA THR A 31 5.52 -9.14 -21.37
C THR A 31 4.29 -9.97 -21.03
N GLY A 32 3.15 -9.34 -20.74
CA GLY A 32 1.94 -10.00 -20.24
C GLY A 32 2.06 -10.56 -18.82
N LYS A 33 3.25 -10.53 -18.21
CA LYS A 33 3.50 -11.14 -16.89
C LYS A 33 2.65 -10.47 -15.83
N ILE A 34 1.86 -11.28 -15.12
CA ILE A 34 1.10 -10.85 -13.94
C ILE A 34 1.94 -11.09 -12.70
N THR A 35 2.09 -10.05 -11.88
CA THR A 35 2.74 -10.14 -10.57
C THR A 35 1.74 -9.78 -9.49
N ARG A 36 1.77 -10.53 -8.38
CA ARG A 36 0.95 -10.26 -7.20
C ARG A 36 1.85 -9.71 -6.10
N LYS A 37 1.41 -8.62 -5.45
CA LYS A 37 2.10 -8.04 -4.29
C LYS A 37 1.10 -7.80 -3.17
N THR A 38 1.52 -8.12 -1.95
CA THR A 38 0.78 -7.88 -0.72
C THR A 38 1.52 -6.82 0.08
N VAL A 39 0.81 -5.84 0.60
CA VAL A 39 1.34 -4.80 1.49
C VAL A 39 0.47 -4.78 2.73
N HIS A 40 1.11 -4.67 3.89
CA HIS A 40 0.44 -4.48 5.17
C HIS A 40 0.67 -3.04 5.63
N GLY A 41 -0.35 -2.45 6.24
CA GLY A 41 -0.29 -1.13 6.84
C GLY A 41 -1.09 -1.12 8.14
N ILE A 42 -0.74 -0.18 9.02
CA ILE A 42 -1.41 0.04 10.29
C ILE A 42 -1.80 1.52 10.39
N THR A 43 -2.90 1.81 11.09
CA THR A 43 -3.34 3.18 11.36
C THR A 43 -4.07 3.26 12.69
N ASP A 44 -3.95 4.41 13.34
CA ASP A 44 -4.70 4.86 14.49
C ASP A 44 -6.07 5.44 14.13
N LEU A 45 -6.41 5.54 12.83
CA LEU A 45 -7.73 5.96 12.39
C LEU A 45 -8.72 4.79 12.52
N PRO A 46 -9.97 5.04 12.96
CA PRO A 46 -11.05 4.06 12.92
C PRO A 46 -11.62 3.90 11.50
N SER A 47 -12.36 2.82 11.24
CA SER A 47 -12.91 2.52 9.91
C SER A 47 -13.89 3.56 9.37
N THR A 48 -14.49 4.34 10.26
CA THR A 48 -15.36 5.47 9.92
C THR A 48 -14.59 6.66 9.35
N ALA A 49 -13.33 6.85 9.77
CA ALA A 49 -12.43 7.88 9.26
C ALA A 49 -11.53 7.36 8.13
N ALA A 50 -11.15 6.08 8.18
CA ALA A 50 -10.30 5.41 7.20
C ALA A 50 -10.95 4.11 6.69
N SER A 51 -11.86 4.25 5.73
CA SER A 51 -12.47 3.09 5.08
C SER A 51 -11.43 2.27 4.29
N PRO A 52 -11.67 0.97 4.04
CA PRO A 52 -10.78 0.17 3.19
C PRO A 52 -10.53 0.79 1.81
N GLN A 53 -11.53 1.48 1.24
CA GLN A 53 -11.44 2.18 -0.03
C GLN A 53 -10.50 3.38 0.07
N LEU A 54 -10.61 4.19 1.12
CA LEU A 54 -9.73 5.34 1.34
C LEU A 54 -8.29 4.85 1.58
N ILE A 55 -8.10 3.82 2.40
CA ILE A 55 -6.78 3.20 2.62
C ILE A 55 -6.20 2.70 1.29
N ALA A 56 -7.01 2.08 0.42
CA ALA A 56 -6.57 1.66 -0.91
C ALA A 56 -6.17 2.84 -1.81
N GLN A 57 -6.85 3.98 -1.70
CA GLN A 57 -6.50 5.18 -2.45
C GLN A 57 -5.17 5.77 -1.96
N LEU A 58 -5.02 5.97 -0.65
CA LEU A 58 -3.78 6.47 -0.03
C LEU A 58 -2.58 5.56 -0.34
N ALA A 59 -2.77 4.25 -0.16
CA ALA A 59 -1.75 3.26 -0.47
C ALA A 59 -1.46 3.15 -1.97
N ARG A 60 -2.27 3.72 -2.87
CA ARG A 60 -1.92 3.90 -4.29
C ARG A 60 -1.16 5.21 -4.50
N SER A 61 -1.57 6.29 -3.86
CA SER A 61 -0.91 7.61 -3.95
C SER A 61 0.56 7.56 -3.52
N GLN A 62 0.88 6.76 -2.48
CA GLN A 62 2.27 6.55 -2.05
C GLN A 62 3.17 5.94 -3.14
N TRP A 63 2.62 5.17 -4.08
CA TRP A 63 3.38 4.62 -5.21
C TRP A 63 3.74 5.70 -6.22
N GLY A 64 2.94 6.77 -6.31
CA GLY A 64 3.30 7.93 -7.12
C GLY A 64 4.59 8.57 -6.62
N ILE A 65 4.76 8.67 -5.30
CA ILE A 65 6.00 9.17 -4.67
C ILE A 65 7.17 8.26 -5.04
N GLU A 66 7.01 6.94 -4.87
CA GLU A 66 8.07 5.99 -5.20
C GLU A 66 8.41 5.93 -6.69
N ALA A 67 7.43 6.21 -7.57
CA ALA A 67 7.68 6.32 -9.01
C ALA A 67 8.61 7.50 -9.32
N VAL A 68 8.47 8.62 -8.59
CA VAL A 68 9.41 9.75 -8.70
C VAL A 68 10.79 9.39 -8.18
N HIS A 69 10.88 8.68 -7.05
CA HIS A 69 12.15 8.14 -6.56
C HIS A 69 12.83 7.23 -7.59
N HIS A 70 12.08 6.33 -8.23
CA HIS A 70 12.62 5.46 -9.27
C HIS A 70 13.20 6.23 -10.47
N VAL A 71 12.54 7.29 -10.94
CA VAL A 71 13.07 8.15 -12.01
C VAL A 71 14.37 8.82 -11.55
N ARG A 72 14.41 9.35 -10.33
CA ARG A 72 15.62 9.94 -9.76
C ARG A 72 16.77 8.93 -9.72
N ASP A 73 16.52 7.75 -9.16
CA ASP A 73 17.55 6.72 -8.94
C ASP A 73 18.09 6.15 -10.25
N THR A 74 17.24 6.02 -11.27
CA THR A 74 17.66 5.52 -12.59
C THR A 74 18.35 6.58 -13.44
N THR A 75 18.07 7.86 -13.21
CA THR A 75 18.73 8.97 -13.93
C THR A 75 20.11 9.28 -13.35
N HIS A 76 20.30 9.08 -12.05
CA HIS A 76 21.56 9.36 -11.33
C HIS A 76 22.35 8.09 -10.98
N ALA A 77 21.96 6.92 -11.48
CA ALA A 77 22.73 5.70 -11.30
C ALA A 77 24.14 5.90 -11.91
N PRO A 78 25.23 5.70 -11.15
CA PRO A 78 26.57 5.75 -11.71
C PRO A 78 26.71 4.68 -12.80
N ARG A 79 27.41 5.06 -13.88
CA ARG A 79 27.70 4.18 -15.02
C ARG A 79 28.46 2.93 -14.63
#